data_AF-A0A954BKU3-F1
#
_entry.id   AF-A0A954BKU3-F1
#
_cell.length_a   1.000
_cell.length_b   1.000
_cell.length_c   1.000
_cell.angle_alpha   90.00
_cell.angle_beta   90.00
_cell.angle_gamma   90.00
#
_symmetry.space_group_name_H-M   'P 1'
#
loop_
_entity.id
_entity.type
_entity.pdbx_description
1 polymer ?
#
loop_
_entity_poly.entity_id
_entity_poly.type
_entity_poly.pdbx_seq_one_letter_code
_entity_poly.pdbx_strand_id
1 'polypeptide(L)'
;MSDQPEIDPAILRAMNGLPQDFSNFARVFQDEIGPALQAREGDRVRAADKARQSRWVGGLIGVAIAGALFVFTRSPIGLFFGAIAGFGYTAWGSQDLMALKKEAKV
;
A
#
# COMPACT_ATOMS: atom_id res chain seq x y z
N MET A 1 1.65 -37.88 21.07
CA MET A 1 0.59 -36.99 21.58
C MET A 1 0.72 -35.71 20.79
N SER A 2 -0.16 -35.51 19.80
CA SER A 2 -0.09 -34.37 18.89
C SER A 2 -0.81 -33.19 19.54
N ASP A 3 -0.05 -32.30 20.19
CA ASP A 3 -0.52 -30.96 20.55
C ASP A 3 -0.81 -30.22 19.24
N GLN A 4 -2.02 -30.39 18.74
CA GLN A 4 -2.50 -29.64 17.59
C GLN A 4 -2.88 -28.26 18.09
N PRO A 5 -2.35 -27.17 17.49
CA PRO A 5 -2.70 -25.83 17.90
C PRO A 5 -4.22 -25.66 17.80
N GLU A 6 -4.81 -25.15 18.88
CA GLU A 6 -6.23 -24.84 18.95
C GLU A 6 -6.57 -23.82 17.86
N ILE A 7 -7.67 -24.06 17.13
CA ILE A 7 -8.08 -23.17 16.04
C ILE A 7 -8.70 -21.91 16.65
N ASP A 8 -8.31 -20.73 16.17
CA ASP A 8 -8.83 -19.45 16.69
C ASP A 8 -10.38 -19.42 16.58
N PRO A 9 -11.10 -19.14 17.68
CA PRO A 9 -12.56 -19.05 17.68
C PRO A 9 -13.13 -17.99 16.73
N ALA A 10 -12.37 -16.94 16.39
CA ALA A 10 -12.75 -15.96 15.39
C ALA A 10 -12.76 -16.55 13.97
N ILE A 11 -11.77 -17.39 13.64
CA ILE A 11 -11.69 -18.10 12.36
C ILE A 11 -12.84 -19.09 12.26
N LEU A 12 -13.09 -19.88 13.31
CA LEU A 12 -14.23 -20.81 13.35
C LEU A 12 -15.57 -20.10 13.16
N ARG A 13 -15.75 -18.93 13.80
CA ARG A 13 -16.96 -18.12 13.62
C ARG A 13 -17.10 -17.59 12.20
N ALA A 14 -16.01 -17.18 11.55
CA ALA A 14 -16.02 -16.73 10.16
C ALA A 14 -16.32 -17.87 9.17
N MET A 15 -16.01 -19.11 9.55
CA MET A 15 -16.26 -20.32 8.75
C MET A 15 -17.63 -20.97 9.04
N ASN A 16 -18.43 -20.42 9.97
CA ASN A 16 -19.78 -20.92 10.24
C ASN A 16 -20.67 -20.78 9.01
N GLY A 17 -21.28 -21.89 8.60
CA GLY A 17 -22.14 -21.96 7.40
C GLY A 17 -21.45 -22.49 6.15
N LEU A 18 -20.15 -22.80 6.21
CA LEU A 18 -19.49 -23.56 5.16
C LEU A 18 -19.95 -25.03 5.16
N PRO A 19 -20.02 -25.69 3.99
CA PRO A 19 -20.34 -27.12 3.89
C PRO A 19 -19.39 -27.99 4.73
N GLN A 20 -19.85 -29.16 5.19
CA GLN A 20 -19.05 -30.07 6.02
C GLN A 20 -17.70 -30.47 5.40
N ASP A 21 -17.62 -30.51 4.06
CA ASP A 21 -16.39 -30.80 3.32
C ASP A 21 -15.29 -29.75 3.55
N PHE A 22 -15.66 -28.54 4.01
CA PHE A 22 -14.74 -27.45 4.34
C PHE A 22 -14.38 -27.39 5.82
N SER A 23 -14.72 -28.41 6.62
CA SER A 23 -14.40 -28.48 8.05
C SER A 23 -12.89 -28.35 8.34
N ASN A 24 -12.03 -28.85 7.45
CA ASN A 24 -10.58 -28.71 7.55
C ASN A 24 -10.04 -27.36 7.06
N PHE A 25 -10.87 -26.55 6.38
CA PHE A 25 -10.44 -25.28 5.82
C PHE A 25 -10.03 -24.28 6.90
N ALA A 26 -10.67 -24.28 8.07
CA ALA A 26 -10.28 -23.39 9.18
C ALA A 26 -8.82 -23.60 9.61
N ARG A 27 -8.34 -24.85 9.56
CA ARG A 27 -6.96 -25.20 9.89
C ARG A 27 -5.99 -24.78 8.79
N VAL A 28 -6.29 -25.13 7.54
CA VAL A 28 -5.49 -24.69 6.37
C VAL A 28 -5.45 -23.16 6.32
N PHE A 29 -6.54 -22.50 6.69
CA PHE A 29 -6.60 -21.05 6.76
C PHE A 29 -5.68 -20.49 7.83
N GLN A 30 -5.70 -21.04 9.05
CA GLN A 30 -4.84 -20.59 10.14
C GLN A 30 -3.35 -20.85 9.88
N ASP A 31 -3.02 -22.05 9.39
CA ASP A 31 -1.64 -22.52 9.33
C ASP A 31 -0.93 -22.07 8.03
N GLU A 32 -1.66 -21.95 6.93
CA GLU A 32 -1.07 -21.72 5.60
C GLU A 32 -1.53 -20.40 4.96
N ILE A 33 -2.84 -20.17 4.90
CA ILE A 33 -3.41 -19.06 4.11
C ILE A 33 -3.27 -17.71 4.82
N GLY A 34 -3.61 -17.66 6.11
CA GLY A 34 -3.59 -16.46 6.94
C GLY A 34 -2.21 -15.78 6.98
N PRO A 35 -1.14 -16.50 7.33
CA PRO A 35 0.21 -15.95 7.34
C PRO A 35 0.65 -15.44 5.95
N ALA A 36 0.31 -16.17 4.89
CA ALA A 36 0.63 -15.78 3.52
C ALA A 36 -0.13 -14.53 3.05
N LEU A 37 -1.41 -14.37 3.45
CA LEU A 37 -2.19 -13.16 3.17
C LEU A 37 -1.65 -11.97 3.96
N GLN A 38 -1.35 -12.15 5.24
CA GLN A 38 -0.90 -11.08 6.13
C GLN A 38 0.45 -10.52 5.68
N ALA A 39 1.35 -11.39 5.19
CA ALA A 39 2.61 -10.98 4.57
C ALA A 39 2.39 -10.05 3.36
N ARG A 40 1.41 -10.38 2.49
CA ARG A 40 1.09 -9.56 1.30
C ARG A 40 0.30 -8.29 1.63
N GLU A 41 -0.52 -8.30 2.68
CA GLU A 41 -1.23 -7.12 3.16
C GLU A 41 -0.27 -6.06 3.70
N GLY A 42 0.80 -6.49 4.38
CA GLY A 42 1.87 -5.59 4.82
C GLY A 42 2.50 -4.79 3.67
N ASP A 43 2.77 -5.45 2.54
CA ASP A 43 3.35 -4.80 1.36
C ASP A 43 2.36 -3.81 0.71
N ARG A 44 1.07 -4.16 0.67
CA ARG A 44 0.02 -3.27 0.17
C ARG A 44 -0.14 -2.02 1.02
N VAL A 45 -0.15 -2.17 2.34
CA VAL A 45 -0.25 -1.05 3.28
C VAL A 45 0.95 -0.14 3.15
N ARG A 46 2.17 -0.69 3.13
CA ARG A 46 3.41 0.09 2.95
C ARG A 46 3.44 0.86 1.63
N ALA A 47 3.03 0.22 0.54
CA ALA A 47 2.95 0.89 -0.76
C ALA A 47 1.91 2.03 -0.76
N ALA A 48 0.76 1.82 -0.11
CA ALA A 48 -0.28 2.84 0.02
C ALA A 48 0.19 4.03 0.87
N ASP A 49 0.85 3.77 2.00
CA ASP A 49 1.38 4.80 2.88
C ASP A 49 2.49 5.60 2.19
N LYS A 50 3.42 4.93 1.51
CA LYS A 50 4.46 5.59 0.71
C LYS A 50 3.86 6.50 -0.36
N ALA A 51 2.83 6.03 -1.08
CA ALA A 51 2.15 6.83 -2.09
C ALA A 51 1.37 8.01 -1.49
N ARG A 52 0.80 7.86 -0.29
CA ARG A 52 0.11 8.95 0.41
C ARG A 52 1.09 9.99 0.91
N GLN A 53 2.19 9.56 1.52
CA GLN A 53 3.24 10.44 2.00
C GLN A 53 3.90 11.19 0.83
N SER A 54 4.17 10.50 -0.28
CA SER A 54 4.83 11.11 -1.44
C SER A 54 3.99 12.22 -2.07
N ARG A 55 2.65 12.13 -2.04
CA ARG A 55 1.76 13.21 -2.49
C ARG A 55 1.94 14.49 -1.68
N TRP A 56 1.97 14.37 -0.35
CA TRP A 56 2.16 15.51 0.54
C TRP A 56 3.57 16.10 0.43
N VAL A 57 4.59 15.23 0.46
CA VAL A 57 5.98 15.66 0.37
C VAL A 57 6.29 16.24 -1.01
N GLY A 58 5.82 15.61 -2.08
CA GLY A 58 5.99 16.11 -3.45
C GLY A 58 5.26 17.44 -3.67
N GLY A 59 4.06 17.61 -3.12
CA GLY A 59 3.36 18.90 -3.11
C GLY A 59 4.17 20.00 -2.39
N LEU A 60 4.70 19.70 -1.21
CA LEU A 60 5.55 20.62 -0.44
C LEU A 60 6.83 21.00 -1.21
N ILE A 61 7.53 20.00 -1.76
CA ILE A 61 8.73 20.21 -2.59
C ILE A 61 8.39 21.10 -3.79
N GLY A 62 7.29 20.80 -4.49
CA GLY A 62 6.86 21.57 -5.65
C GLY A 62 6.58 23.04 -5.31
N VAL A 63 5.84 23.30 -4.23
CA VAL A 63 5.55 24.66 -3.76
C VAL A 63 6.81 25.38 -3.30
N ALA A 64 7.71 24.71 -2.59
CA ALA A 64 8.96 25.30 -2.11
C ALA A 64 9.87 25.72 -3.27
N ILE A 65 10.08 24.83 -4.26
CA ILE A 65 10.89 25.12 -5.45
C ILE A 65 10.22 26.22 -6.30
N ALA A 66 8.91 26.14 -6.49
CA ALA A 66 8.15 27.15 -7.23
C ALA A 66 8.31 28.53 -6.61
N GLY A 67 8.08 28.65 -5.30
CA GLY A 67 8.19 29.91 -4.56
C GLY A 67 9.61 30.46 -4.55
N ALA A 68 10.61 29.62 -4.26
CA ALA A 68 12.00 30.03 -4.23
C ALA A 68 12.48 30.57 -5.59
N LEU A 69 12.20 29.84 -6.68
CA LEU A 69 12.60 30.27 -8.02
C LEU A 69 11.82 31.49 -8.49
N PHE A 70 10.52 31.58 -8.17
CA PHE A 70 9.73 32.77 -8.50
C PHE A 70 10.27 34.02 -7.81
N VAL A 71 10.61 33.95 -6.52
CA VAL A 71 11.18 35.09 -5.77
C VAL A 71 12.56 35.48 -6.30
N PHE A 72 13.42 34.51 -6.61
CA PHE A 72 14.78 34.77 -7.08
C PHE A 72 14.82 35.33 -8.51
N THR A 73 14.04 34.74 -9.42
CA THR A 73 14.05 35.10 -10.85
C THR A 73 13.05 36.18 -11.21
N ARG A 74 12.07 36.46 -10.33
CA ARG A 74 10.91 37.33 -10.59
C ARG A 74 10.16 36.95 -11.88
N SER A 75 10.21 35.66 -12.23
CA SER A 75 9.65 35.10 -13.46
C SER A 75 8.76 33.91 -13.16
N PRO A 76 7.67 33.71 -13.91
CA PRO A 76 6.79 32.55 -13.76
C PRO A 76 7.47 31.22 -14.10
N ILE A 77 8.67 31.23 -14.71
CA ILE A 77 9.46 30.02 -15.00
C ILE A 77 9.69 29.16 -13.74
N GLY A 78 9.82 29.78 -12.56
CA GLY A 78 9.95 29.03 -11.31
C GLY A 78 8.78 28.08 -11.03
N LEU A 79 7.57 28.47 -11.41
CA LEU A 79 6.36 27.64 -11.26
C LEU A 79 6.44 26.35 -12.08
N PHE A 80 7.01 26.41 -13.29
CA PHE A 80 7.20 25.23 -14.13
C PHE A 80 8.17 24.23 -13.50
N PHE A 81 9.31 24.70 -13.00
CA PHE A 81 10.29 23.83 -12.35
C PHE A 81 9.73 23.23 -11.04
N GLY A 82 9.01 24.01 -10.25
CA GLY A 82 8.33 23.50 -9.07
C GLY A 82 7.27 22.45 -9.41
N ALA A 83 6.46 22.68 -10.46
CA ALA A 83 5.49 21.70 -10.94
C ALA A 83 6.17 20.39 -11.39
N ILE A 84 7.25 20.47 -12.17
CA ILE A 84 8.00 19.29 -12.62
C ILE A 84 8.57 18.52 -11.44
N ALA A 85 9.22 19.21 -10.49
CA ALA A 85 9.84 18.57 -9.34
C ALA A 85 8.79 17.90 -8.42
N GLY A 86 7.70 18.61 -8.12
CA GLY A 86 6.62 18.07 -7.30
C GLY A 86 5.93 16.88 -7.98
N PHE A 87 5.55 17.03 -9.25
CA PHE A 87 4.90 15.96 -9.99
C PHE A 87 5.82 14.73 -10.15
N GLY A 88 7.09 14.94 -10.46
CA GLY A 88 8.08 13.86 -10.55
C GLY A 88 8.22 13.08 -9.24
N TYR A 89 8.31 13.77 -8.11
CA TYR A 89 8.42 13.12 -6.80
C TYR A 89 7.14 12.34 -6.43
N THR A 90 5.97 12.94 -6.64
CA THR A 90 4.70 12.25 -6.39
C THR A 90 4.54 11.00 -7.27
N ALA A 91 4.93 11.08 -8.54
CA ALA A 91 4.89 9.96 -9.48
C ALA A 91 5.84 8.83 -9.04
N TRP A 92 7.06 9.15 -8.64
CA TRP A 92 8.03 8.17 -8.14
C TRP A 92 7.51 7.42 -6.91
N GLY A 93 6.94 8.12 -5.93
CA GLY A 93 6.38 7.48 -4.74
C GLY A 93 5.12 6.61 -5.00
N SER A 94 4.52 6.71 -6.19
CA SER A 94 3.35 5.90 -6.58
C SER A 94 3.70 4.65 -7.39
N GLN A 95 4.96 4.42 -7.72
CA GLN A 95 5.40 3.31 -8.57
C GLN A 95 5.06 1.93 -7.98
N ASP A 96 5.31 1.73 -6.69
CA ASP A 96 5.05 0.46 -6.00
C ASP A 96 3.55 0.11 -6.00
N LEU A 97 2.71 1.13 -5.83
CA LEU A 97 1.26 0.98 -5.88
C LEU A 97 0.76 0.64 -7.29
N MET A 98 1.39 1.22 -8.32
CA MET A 98 1.08 0.90 -9.73
C MET A 98 1.51 -0.51 -10.12
N ALA A 99 2.64 -1.00 -9.58
CA ALA A 99 3.08 -2.38 -9.77
C ALA A 99 2.08 -3.38 -9.15
N LEU A 100 1.70 -3.17 -7.88
CA LEU A 100 0.67 -3.96 -7.20
C LEU A 100 -0.68 -3.94 -7.93
N LYS A 101 -1.09 -2.78 -8.46
CA LYS A 101 -2.32 -2.65 -9.26
C LYS A 101 -2.26 -3.49 -10.54
N LYS A 102 -1.10 -3.59 -11.17
CA LYS A 102 -0.92 -4.39 -12.39
C LYS A 102 -1.01 -5.88 -12.09
N GLU A 103 -0.45 -6.32 -10.97
CA GLU A 103 -0.54 -7.71 -10.50
C GLU A 103 -1.96 -8.11 -10.13
N ALA A 104 -2.73 -7.22 -9.51
CA ALA A 104 -4.13 -7.49 -9.11
C ALA A 104 -5.14 -7.45 -10.28
N LYS A 105 -4.72 -7.02 -11.49
CA LYS A 105 -5.58 -6.94 -12.67
C LYS A 105 -5.59 -8.24 -13.49
N VAL A 106 -4.64 -9.15 -13.22
CA VAL A 106 -4.54 -10.47 -13.85
C VAL A 106 -5.41 -11.46 -13.08
#